data_AF-A0A9E3WKC4-F1
#
_entry.id   AF-A0A9E3WKC4-F1
#
_cell.length_a   1.000
_cell.length_b   1.000
_cell.length_c   1.000
_cell.angle_alpha   90.00
_cell.angle_beta   90.00
_cell.angle_gamma   90.00
#
_symmetry.space_group_name_H-M   'P 1'
#
loop_
_entity.id
_entity.type
_entity.pdbx_description
1 polymer ?
#
loop_
_entity_poly.entity_id
_entity_poly.type
_entity_poly.pdbx_seq_one_letter_code
_entity_poly.pdbx_strand_id
1 'polypeptide(L)' 'MRSITDVIRHFKQNWMRELCPEAIERACRDHGMTWRQSTLNPIVTVQVFFLQVLHGNTACA' A
#
# COMPACT_ATOMS: atom_id res chain seq x y z
N MET A 1 0.85 -27.28 6.79
CA MET A 1 1.60 -26.78 5.62
C MET A 1 0.73 -25.72 4.95
N ARG A 2 1.17 -24.45 4.90
CA ARG A 2 0.39 -23.39 4.20
C ARG A 2 0.72 -23.45 2.72
N SER A 3 -0.28 -23.44 1.84
CA SER A 3 -0.02 -23.34 0.40
C SER A 3 0.40 -21.91 0.05
N ILE A 4 1.11 -21.74 -1.08
CA ILE A 4 1.42 -20.41 -1.63
C ILE A 4 0.13 -19.59 -1.81
N THR A 5 -0.96 -20.23 -2.23
CA THR A 5 -2.26 -19.60 -2.38
C THR A 5 -2.82 -19.07 -1.06
N ASP A 6 -2.63 -19.79 0.05
CA ASP A 6 -3.10 -19.34 1.37
C ASP A 6 -2.27 -18.16 1.88
N VAL A 7 -0.96 -18.16 1.62
CA VAL A 7 -0.07 -17.04 1.95
C VAL A 7 -0.48 -15.79 1.17
N ILE A 8 -0.70 -15.92 -0.13
CA ILE A 8 -1.16 -14.80 -0.98
C ILE A 8 -2.53 -14.30 -0.53
N ARG A 9 -3.47 -15.20 -0.21
CA ARG A 9 -4.80 -14.82 0.27
C ARG A 9 -4.72 -14.05 1.59
N HIS A 10 -3.94 -14.55 2.54
CA HIS A 10 -3.76 -13.89 3.84
C HIS A 10 -3.13 -12.51 3.68
N PHE A 11 -2.13 -12.37 2.80
CA PHE A 11 -1.48 -11.11 2.49
C PHE A 11 -2.46 -10.10 1.87
N LYS A 12 -3.26 -10.54 0.88
CA LYS A 12 -4.33 -9.71 0.28
C LYS A 12 -5.40 -9.26 1.29
N GLN A 13 -5.61 -10.00 2.37
CA GLN A 13 -6.60 -9.68 3.39
C GLN A 13 -6.06 -8.77 4.51
N ASN A 14 -4.75 -8.80 4.77
CA ASN A 14 -4.14 -8.17 5.95
C ASN A 14 -3.12 -7.08 5.61
N TRP A 15 -3.09 -6.62 4.37
CA TRP A 15 -2.08 -5.67 3.88
C TRP A 15 -2.07 -4.31 4.60
N MET A 16 -3.20 -3.88 5.18
CA MET A 16 -3.26 -2.63 5.93
C MET A 16 -2.41 -2.64 7.21
N ARG A 17 -2.01 -3.82 7.74
CA ARG A 17 -1.06 -3.88 8.87
C ARG A 17 0.34 -3.42 8.44
N GLU A 18 0.74 -3.75 7.22
CA GLU A 18 2.07 -3.42 6.70
C GLU A 18 2.11 -2.01 6.07
N LEU A 19 0.96 -1.52 5.59
CA LEU A 19 0.78 -0.21 4.98
C LEU A 19 -0.19 0.67 5.77
N CYS A 20 0.01 0.75 7.10
CA CYS A 20 -0.78 1.64 7.92
C CYS A 20 -0.48 3.12 7.59
N PRO A 21 -1.46 4.02 7.70
CA PRO A 21 -1.30 5.43 7.37
C PRO A 21 -0.10 6.09 8.06
N GLU A 22 0.12 5.78 9.32
CA GLU A 22 1.15 6.39 10.17
C GLU A 22 2.56 5.99 9.73
N ALA A 23 2.75 4.74 9.29
CA ALA A 23 4.03 4.28 8.78
C ALA A 23 4.38 4.97 7.46
N ILE A 24 3.39 5.13 6.56
CA ILE A 24 3.59 5.81 5.29
C ILE A 24 3.85 7.30 5.51
N GLU A 25 3.06 7.95 6.36
CA GLU A 25 3.29 9.36 6.70
C GLU A 25 4.68 9.55 7.29
N ARG A 26 5.07 8.74 8.27
CA ARG A 26 6.41 8.83 8.88
C ARG A 26 7.51 8.66 7.85
N ALA A 27 7.43 7.66 6.96
CA ALA A 27 8.40 7.49 5.88
C ALA A 27 8.48 8.72 4.97
N CYS A 28 7.34 9.32 4.58
CA CYS A 28 7.33 10.55 3.80
C CYS A 28 8.00 11.72 4.55
N ARG A 29 7.73 11.87 5.85
CA ARG A 29 8.31 12.93 6.68
C ARG A 29 9.81 12.75 6.91
N ASP A 30 10.27 11.52 7.13
CA ASP A 30 11.67 11.18 7.32
C ASP A 30 12.52 11.56 6.10
N HIS A 31 11.91 11.64 4.91
CA HIS A 31 12.51 12.11 3.67
C HIS A 31 12.22 13.58 3.32
N GLY A 32 11.67 14.36 4.27
CA GLY A 32 11.40 15.79 4.07
C GLY A 32 10.27 16.09 3.07
N MET A 33 9.44 15.10 2.74
CA MET A 33 8.35 15.31 1.80
C MET A 33 7.26 16.19 2.42
N THR A 34 6.70 17.05 1.58
CA THR A 34 5.49 17.81 1.88
C THR A 34 4.48 17.59 0.77
N TRP A 35 3.20 17.71 1.09
CA TRP A 35 2.12 17.57 0.12
C TRP A 35 0.98 18.52 0.47
N ARG A 36 0.18 18.86 -0.55
CA ARG A 36 -1.05 19.63 -0.36
C ARG A 36 -2.10 18.75 0.31
N GLN A 37 -3.02 19.36 1.04
CA GLN A 37 -4.22 18.68 1.50
C GLN A 37 -5.07 18.29 0.29
N SER A 38 -5.07 17.01 -0.06
CA SER A 38 -5.79 16.44 -1.18
C SER A 38 -6.28 15.02 -0.84
N THR A 39 -7.33 14.58 -1.55
CA THR A 39 -7.84 13.21 -1.44
C THR A 39 -6.78 12.18 -1.84
N LEU A 40 -6.00 12.47 -2.88
CA LEU A 40 -4.88 11.64 -3.34
C LEU A 40 -3.58 12.16 -2.74
N ASN A 41 -3.49 12.10 -1.42
CA ASN A 41 -2.24 12.35 -0.71
C ASN A 41 -1.31 11.12 -0.82
N PRO A 42 -0.03 11.23 -0.45
CA PRO A 42 0.92 10.13 -0.57
C PRO A 42 0.48 8.84 0.14
N ILE A 43 -0.22 8.96 1.28
CA ILE A 43 -0.76 7.80 2.00
C ILE A 43 -1.76 7.07 1.12
N VAL A 44 -2.78 7.77 0.63
CA VAL A 44 -3.83 7.19 -0.23
C VAL A 44 -3.23 6.65 -1.53
N THR A 45 -2.30 7.38 -2.14
CA THR A 45 -1.65 6.95 -3.38
C THR A 45 -0.89 5.63 -3.21
N VAL A 46 -0.08 5.48 -2.16
CA VAL A 46 0.66 4.23 -1.89
C VAL A 46 -0.30 3.07 -1.63
N GLN A 47 -1.33 3.28 -0.82
CA GLN A 47 -2.32 2.25 -0.50
C GLN A 47 -3.10 1.80 -1.75
N VAL A 48 -3.56 2.75 -2.58
CA VAL A 48 -4.27 2.44 -3.82
C VAL A 48 -3.36 1.76 -4.83
N PHE A 49 -2.11 2.21 -5.00
CA PHE A 49 -1.13 1.55 -5.86
C PHE A 49 -0.91 0.09 -5.44
N PHE A 50 -0.78 -0.16 -4.14
CA PHE A 50 -0.63 -1.50 -3.63
C PHE A 50 -1.85 -2.39 -3.93
N LEU A 51 -3.06 -1.85 -3.82
CA LEU A 51 -4.28 -2.54 -4.26
C LEU A 51 -4.22 -2.87 -5.76
N GLN A 52 -3.74 -1.95 -6.61
CA GLN A 52 -3.57 -2.25 -8.04
C GLN A 52 -2.65 -3.47 -8.24
N VAL A 53 -1.52 -3.54 -7.53
CA VAL A 53 -0.60 -4.69 -7.59
C VAL A 53 -1.28 -5.98 -7.14
N LEU A 54 -1.99 -5.97 -6.00
CA LEU A 54 -2.67 -7.15 -5.49
C LEU A 54 -3.77 -7.69 -6.42
N HIS A 55 -4.41 -6.80 -7.18
CA HIS A 55 -5.46 -7.13 -8.12
C HIS A 55 -4.99 -7.32 -9.56
N GLY A 56 -3.70 -7.14 -9.84
CA GLY A 56 -3.15 -7.23 -11.20
C GLY A 56 -3.61 -6.09 -12.12
N ASN A 57 -4.04 -4.97 -11.55
CA ASN A 57 -4.46 -3.76 -12.28
C ASN A 57 -3.27 -2.82 -12.53
N THR A 58 -2.07 -3.36 -12.71
CA THR A 58 -0.87 -2.58 -13.02
C THR A 58 -0.79 -2.36 -14.53
N ALA A 59 -0.44 -1.14 -14.95
CA ALA A 59 -0.35 -0.79 -16.38
C ALA A 59 0.75 -1.55 -17.15
N CYS A 60 1.68 -2.22 -16.45
CA CYS A 60 2.70 -3.07 -17.05
C CYS A 60 2.18 -4.51 -17.10
N ALA A 61 1.85 -4.98 -18.29
CA ALA A 61 1.66 -6.39 -18.64
C ALA A 61 2.88 -6.91 -19.40
#